data_AF-A0A6L8WBQ5-F1
#
_entry.id   AF-A0A6L8WBQ5-F1
#
_cell.length_a   1.000
_cell.length_b   1.000
_cell.length_c   1.000
_cell.angle_alpha   90.00
_cell.angle_beta   90.00
_cell.angle_gamma   90.00
#
_symmetry.space_group_name_H-M   'P 1'
#
loop_
_entity.id
_entity.type
_entity.pdbx_description
1 polymer ?
#
loop_
_entity_poly.entity_id
_entity_poly.type
_entity_poly.pdbx_seq_one_letter_code
_entity_poly.pdbx_strand_id
1 'polypeptide(L)'
;MTAAPGKTLLIACGALAEECFAVIRANGWDHMEVTCLPAKLHNRPALIPEAMRKKIHENRDQFDQILALYGDCGTGGGLDKVLEEEGVERIAGAHCYEFYTGAAAFAAIADAEPATFYLTDFLARHFDRLIIEGLGIDKHPELLPLYFGNYEKLLYLSQIENAELQDKARAAAERLFLDYEYRFTGLSGLGDFLKQKAG
;
A
#
# COMPACT_ATOMS: atom_id res chain seq x y z
N MET A 1 -23.50 -27.11 11.04
CA MET A 1 -22.49 -27.18 9.97
C MET A 1 -22.50 -25.82 9.29
N THR A 2 -21.53 -24.97 9.57
CA THR A 2 -21.35 -23.72 8.82
C THR A 2 -20.96 -24.09 7.40
N ALA A 3 -21.63 -23.54 6.40
CA ALA A 3 -21.24 -23.71 5.01
C ALA A 3 -19.80 -23.24 4.83
N ALA A 4 -19.04 -23.89 3.94
CA ALA A 4 -17.72 -23.38 3.58
C ALA A 4 -17.88 -21.97 2.99
N PRO A 5 -17.04 -20.99 3.39
CA PRO A 5 -17.12 -19.64 2.87
C PRO A 5 -16.92 -19.63 1.35
N GLY A 6 -17.60 -18.72 0.66
CA GLY A 6 -17.44 -18.50 -0.79
C GLY A 6 -16.03 -18.04 -1.15
N LYS A 7 -15.64 -18.20 -2.41
CA LYS A 7 -14.33 -17.75 -2.89
C LYS A 7 -14.26 -16.23 -2.91
N THR A 8 -13.24 -15.67 -2.27
CA THR A 8 -13.02 -14.23 -2.20
C THR A 8 -11.74 -13.85 -2.92
N LEU A 9 -11.81 -12.87 -3.81
CA LEU A 9 -10.63 -12.27 -4.45
C LEU A 9 -10.27 -10.94 -3.79
N LEU A 10 -9.01 -10.80 -3.43
CA LEU A 10 -8.40 -9.56 -2.98
C LEU A 10 -7.62 -8.93 -4.15
N ILE A 11 -8.04 -7.76 -4.63
CA ILE A 11 -7.28 -6.97 -5.62
C ILE A 11 -6.43 -5.95 -4.86
N ALA A 12 -5.13 -6.22 -4.74
CA ALA A 12 -4.19 -5.43 -3.95
C ALA A 12 -3.24 -4.58 -4.79
N CYS A 13 -2.55 -3.63 -4.14
CA CYS A 13 -1.35 -3.06 -4.72
C CYS A 13 -0.27 -4.12 -4.84
N GLY A 14 0.49 -4.12 -5.93
CA GLY A 14 1.67 -4.99 -6.03
C GLY A 14 2.67 -4.77 -4.88
N ALA A 15 2.60 -3.64 -4.19
CA ALA A 15 3.37 -3.32 -2.98
C ALA A 15 2.86 -3.99 -1.68
N LEU A 16 1.72 -4.68 -1.74
CA LEU A 16 1.03 -5.30 -0.60
C LEU A 16 0.96 -6.83 -0.71
N ALA A 17 1.47 -7.41 -1.81
CA ALA A 17 1.25 -8.80 -2.15
C ALA A 17 1.79 -9.75 -1.07
N GLU A 18 3.05 -9.56 -0.66
CA GLU A 18 3.71 -10.41 0.32
C GLU A 18 3.01 -10.35 1.68
N GLU A 19 2.59 -9.15 2.08
CA GLU A 19 1.88 -8.89 3.34
C GLU A 19 0.48 -9.51 3.35
N CYS A 20 -0.26 -9.41 2.24
CA CYS A 20 -1.57 -10.06 2.10
C CYS A 20 -1.42 -11.59 2.20
N PHE A 21 -0.46 -12.18 1.50
CA PHE A 21 -0.21 -13.62 1.59
C PHE A 21 0.28 -14.06 2.97
N ALA A 22 1.04 -13.23 3.68
CA ALA A 22 1.47 -13.52 5.04
C ALA A 22 0.26 -13.60 5.99
N VAL A 23 -0.64 -12.61 5.92
CA VAL A 23 -1.85 -12.56 6.74
C VAL A 23 -2.78 -13.75 6.43
N ILE A 24 -3.07 -14.02 5.15
CA ILE A 24 -3.95 -15.12 4.75
C ILE A 24 -3.41 -16.46 5.25
N ARG A 25 -2.11 -16.74 5.02
CA ARG A 25 -1.49 -18.02 5.43
C ARG A 25 -1.45 -18.18 6.94
N ALA A 26 -1.18 -17.11 7.69
CA ALA A 26 -1.15 -17.15 9.14
C ALA A 26 -2.51 -17.50 9.77
N ASN A 27 -3.61 -17.24 9.05
CA ASN A 27 -4.97 -17.48 9.53
C ASN A 27 -5.67 -18.68 8.87
N GLY A 28 -5.06 -19.32 7.88
CA GLY A 28 -5.65 -20.47 7.16
C GLY A 28 -6.88 -20.11 6.32
N TRP A 29 -6.93 -18.90 5.76
CA TRP A 29 -8.05 -18.46 4.90
C TRP A 29 -7.88 -18.93 3.46
N ASP A 30 -7.91 -20.25 3.25
CA ASP A 30 -7.62 -20.89 1.95
C ASP A 30 -8.64 -20.55 0.84
N HIS A 31 -9.77 -19.94 1.19
CA HIS A 31 -10.80 -19.46 0.27
C HIS A 31 -10.53 -18.04 -0.28
N MET A 32 -9.48 -17.37 0.22
CA MET A 32 -9.07 -16.04 -0.23
C MET A 32 -7.90 -16.13 -1.20
N GLU A 33 -8.07 -15.54 -2.39
CA GLU A 33 -7.02 -15.42 -3.40
C GLU A 33 -6.58 -13.96 -3.54
N VAL A 34 -5.32 -13.71 -3.91
CA VAL A 34 -4.79 -12.35 -4.11
C VAL A 34 -4.37 -12.19 -5.57
N THR A 35 -4.84 -11.10 -6.19
CA THR A 35 -4.29 -10.58 -7.43
C THR A 35 -3.86 -9.13 -7.23
N CYS A 36 -3.02 -8.59 -8.12
CA CYS A 36 -2.42 -7.28 -7.93
C CYS A 36 -2.55 -6.40 -9.17
N LEU A 37 -2.68 -5.09 -8.95
CA LEU A 37 -2.33 -4.11 -9.99
C LEU A 37 -0.82 -3.81 -9.94
N PRO A 38 -0.21 -3.35 -11.04
CA PRO A 38 1.22 -3.08 -11.08
C PRO A 38 1.66 -2.03 -10.04
N ALA A 39 2.68 -2.34 -9.22
CA ALA A 39 3.16 -1.45 -8.16
C ALA A 39 3.60 -0.05 -8.67
N LYS A 40 4.04 0.05 -9.94
CA LYS A 40 4.38 1.34 -10.57
C LYS A 40 3.23 2.35 -10.63
N LEU A 41 1.98 1.88 -10.49
CA LEU A 41 0.82 2.77 -10.45
C LEU A 41 0.83 3.69 -9.22
N HIS A 42 1.62 3.36 -8.18
CA HIS A 42 1.81 4.23 -7.02
C HIS A 42 2.30 5.64 -7.39
N ASN A 43 3.12 5.77 -8.44
CA ASN A 43 3.58 7.08 -8.94
C ASN A 43 2.65 7.68 -10.01
N ARG A 44 1.56 7.00 -10.37
CA ARG A 44 0.60 7.36 -11.43
C ARG A 44 -0.84 7.05 -10.99
N PRO A 45 -1.32 7.65 -9.88
CA PRO A 45 -2.56 7.25 -9.25
C PRO A 45 -3.79 7.43 -10.14
N ALA A 46 -3.78 8.40 -11.05
CA ALA A 46 -4.84 8.61 -12.04
C ALA A 46 -5.15 7.38 -12.91
N LEU A 47 -4.24 6.40 -13.01
CA LEU A 47 -4.45 5.16 -13.77
C LEU A 47 -5.03 4.01 -12.93
N ILE A 48 -5.09 4.15 -11.61
CA ILE A 48 -5.60 3.11 -10.69
C ILE A 48 -7.07 2.78 -10.96
N PRO A 49 -8.00 3.75 -11.13
CA PRO A 49 -9.43 3.44 -11.25
C PRO A 49 -9.75 2.52 -12.44
N GLU A 50 -9.21 2.82 -13.62
CA GLU A 50 -9.44 1.99 -14.81
C GLU A 50 -8.73 0.63 -14.72
N ALA A 51 -7.52 0.60 -14.14
CA ALA A 51 -6.82 -0.67 -13.90
C ALA A 51 -7.59 -1.58 -12.92
N MET A 52 -8.20 -0.98 -11.89
CA MET A 52 -9.07 -1.68 -10.94
C MET A 52 -10.32 -2.23 -11.63
N ARG A 53 -11.05 -1.39 -12.37
CA ARG A 53 -12.24 -1.82 -13.12
C ARG A 53 -11.96 -3.03 -14.01
N LYS A 54 -10.90 -2.94 -14.82
CA LYS A 54 -10.48 -4.05 -15.68
C LYS A 54 -10.21 -5.32 -14.88
N LYS A 55 -9.51 -5.20 -13.74
CA LYS A 55 -9.19 -6.36 -12.90
C LYS A 55 -10.44 -6.98 -12.26
N ILE A 56 -11.42 -6.17 -11.87
CA ILE A 56 -12.72 -6.64 -11.37
C ILE A 56 -13.42 -7.45 -12.46
N HIS A 57 -13.56 -6.90 -13.67
CA HIS A 57 -14.25 -7.56 -14.78
C HIS A 57 -13.61 -8.88 -15.18
N GLU A 58 -12.26 -8.95 -15.19
CA GLU A 58 -11.53 -10.20 -15.49
C GLU A 58 -11.85 -11.36 -14.52
N ASN A 59 -12.31 -11.06 -13.31
CA ASN A 59 -12.47 -12.05 -12.24
C ASN A 59 -13.92 -12.20 -11.75
N ARG A 60 -14.86 -11.38 -12.24
CA ARG A 60 -16.22 -11.28 -11.69
C ARG A 60 -16.98 -12.62 -11.70
N ASP A 61 -16.76 -13.45 -12.72
CA ASP A 61 -17.46 -14.72 -12.88
C ASP A 61 -16.82 -15.89 -12.10
N GLN A 62 -15.68 -15.66 -11.45
CA GLN A 62 -14.87 -16.72 -10.80
C GLN A 62 -14.93 -16.69 -9.27
N PHE A 63 -15.39 -15.58 -8.69
CA PHE A 63 -15.37 -15.33 -7.26
C PHE A 63 -16.73 -14.85 -6.77
N ASP A 64 -17.14 -15.33 -5.59
CA ASP A 64 -18.38 -14.93 -4.93
C ASP A 64 -18.27 -13.49 -4.38
N GLN A 65 -17.07 -13.10 -3.99
CA GLN A 65 -16.76 -11.76 -3.47
C GLN A 65 -15.45 -11.23 -4.04
N ILE A 66 -15.42 -9.93 -4.32
CA ILE A 66 -14.21 -9.19 -4.67
C ILE A 66 -14.04 -8.05 -3.66
N LEU A 67 -12.83 -7.88 -3.14
CA LEU A 67 -12.44 -6.79 -2.24
C LEU A 67 -11.22 -6.06 -2.81
N ALA A 68 -11.20 -4.74 -2.68
CA ALA A 68 -10.06 -3.92 -3.06
C ALA A 68 -9.16 -3.61 -1.85
N LEU A 69 -7.94 -4.13 -1.86
CA LEU A 69 -6.92 -3.79 -0.86
C LEU A 69 -6.09 -2.60 -1.34
N TYR A 70 -6.77 -1.46 -1.39
CA TYR A 70 -6.25 -0.15 -1.79
C TYR A 70 -6.83 0.94 -0.90
N GLY A 71 -5.99 1.89 -0.47
CA GLY A 71 -6.50 3.20 -0.08
C GLY A 71 -6.90 4.02 -1.31
N ASP A 72 -7.34 5.27 -1.13
CA ASP A 72 -7.55 6.18 -2.27
C ASP A 72 -6.27 6.35 -3.11
N CYS A 73 -5.11 6.31 -2.46
CA CYS A 73 -3.78 6.40 -3.04
C CYS A 73 -3.60 7.63 -3.95
N GLY A 74 -4.26 8.74 -3.64
CA GLY A 74 -4.17 9.99 -4.41
C GLY A 74 -5.01 9.98 -5.70
N THR A 75 -6.03 9.12 -5.80
CA THR A 75 -6.98 9.16 -6.93
C THR A 75 -8.00 10.28 -6.81
N GLY A 76 -8.10 10.92 -5.64
CA GLY A 76 -9.05 12.01 -5.41
C GLY A 76 -10.50 11.53 -5.45
N GLY A 77 -10.77 10.32 -4.96
CA GLY A 77 -12.08 9.67 -4.99
C GLY A 77 -12.41 8.96 -6.30
N GLY A 78 -11.50 8.97 -7.28
CA GLY A 78 -11.70 8.28 -8.56
C GLY A 78 -11.83 6.76 -8.39
N LEU A 79 -11.09 6.17 -7.45
CA LEU A 79 -11.21 4.75 -7.12
C LEU A 79 -12.56 4.46 -6.46
N ASP A 80 -12.99 5.27 -5.49
CA ASP A 80 -14.27 5.09 -4.79
C ASP A 80 -15.45 5.04 -5.75
N LYS A 81 -15.46 5.96 -6.72
CA LYS A 81 -16.50 6.00 -7.76
C LYS A 81 -16.57 4.69 -8.55
N VAL A 82 -15.43 4.15 -9.00
CA VAL A 82 -15.39 2.88 -9.74
C VAL A 82 -15.85 1.73 -8.86
N LEU A 83 -15.42 1.70 -7.60
CA LEU A 83 -15.78 0.62 -6.68
C LEU A 83 -17.28 0.62 -6.33
N GLU A 84 -17.89 1.80 -6.17
CA GLU A 84 -19.34 1.93 -6.00
C GLU A 84 -20.11 1.42 -7.23
N GLU A 85 -19.68 1.80 -8.44
CA GLU A 85 -20.28 1.33 -9.70
C GLU A 85 -20.22 -0.20 -9.84
N GLU A 86 -19.13 -0.82 -9.37
CA GLU A 86 -18.91 -2.27 -9.46
C GLU A 86 -19.46 -3.06 -8.26
N GLY A 87 -19.89 -2.37 -7.20
CA GLY A 87 -20.34 -2.99 -5.94
C GLY A 87 -19.21 -3.71 -5.19
N VAL A 88 -17.99 -3.18 -5.25
CA VAL A 88 -16.80 -3.73 -4.59
C VAL A 88 -16.44 -2.88 -3.38
N GLU A 89 -16.20 -3.53 -2.24
CA GLU A 89 -15.74 -2.85 -1.03
C GLU A 89 -14.21 -2.75 -1.01
N ARG A 90 -13.67 -1.65 -0.49
CA ARG A 90 -12.23 -1.52 -0.22
C ARG A 90 -11.88 -1.38 1.26
N ILE A 91 -10.63 -1.67 1.57
CA ILE A 91 -10.03 -1.25 2.84
C ILE A 91 -10.07 0.28 2.96
N ALA A 92 -10.39 0.77 4.16
CA ALA A 92 -10.43 2.20 4.45
C ALA A 92 -9.02 2.82 4.46
N GLY A 93 -8.98 4.14 4.30
CA GLY A 93 -7.77 4.95 4.39
C GLY A 93 -7.37 5.61 3.06
N ALA A 94 -6.54 6.64 3.18
CA ALA A 94 -5.98 7.41 2.08
C ALA A 94 -4.80 6.68 1.43
N HIS A 95 -3.96 6.00 2.21
CA HIS A 95 -2.77 5.29 1.72
C HIS A 95 -2.53 4.01 2.51
N CYS A 96 -1.63 3.15 2.03
CA CYS A 96 -1.25 1.95 2.78
C CYS A 96 -0.62 2.24 4.15
N TYR A 97 0.06 3.38 4.27
CA TYR A 97 0.60 3.88 5.53
C TYR A 97 -0.48 4.02 6.61
N GLU A 98 -1.69 4.44 6.23
CA GLU A 98 -2.78 4.68 7.17
C GLU A 98 -3.33 3.38 7.72
N PHE A 99 -3.59 2.37 6.88
CA PHE A 99 -4.09 1.11 7.40
C PHE A 99 -3.02 0.29 8.14
N TYR A 100 -1.72 0.48 7.86
CA TYR A 100 -0.67 -0.13 8.69
C TYR A 100 -0.52 0.56 10.05
N THR A 101 -0.53 1.89 10.06
CA THR A 101 -0.32 2.68 11.28
C THR A 101 -1.58 2.76 12.15
N GLY A 102 -2.75 2.58 11.54
CA GLY A 102 -4.06 2.87 12.12
C GLY A 102 -4.43 4.35 11.91
N ALA A 103 -5.69 4.60 11.57
CA ALA A 103 -6.17 5.93 11.17
C ALA A 103 -5.87 7.04 12.20
N ALA A 104 -6.11 6.79 13.49
CA ALA A 104 -5.89 7.78 14.54
C ALA A 104 -4.40 8.15 14.70
N ALA A 105 -3.51 7.15 14.67
CA ALA A 105 -2.08 7.39 14.78
C ALA A 105 -1.52 8.04 13.51
N PHE A 106 -1.99 7.63 12.32
CA PHE A 106 -1.60 8.27 11.07
C PHE A 106 -2.03 9.75 11.01
N ALA A 107 -3.26 10.06 11.43
CA ALA A 107 -3.74 11.45 11.51
C ALA A 107 -2.88 12.30 12.45
N ALA A 108 -2.54 11.78 13.63
CA ALA A 108 -1.66 12.49 14.57
C ALA A 108 -0.26 12.76 13.98
N ILE A 109 0.28 11.84 13.19
CA ILE A 109 1.56 12.03 12.48
C ILE A 109 1.43 13.10 11.40
N ALA A 110 0.40 12.97 10.55
CA ALA A 110 0.20 13.89 9.43
C ALA A 110 -0.03 15.34 9.91
N ASP A 111 -0.75 15.52 11.03
CA ASP A 111 -1.00 16.83 11.63
C ASP A 111 0.26 17.43 12.27
N ALA A 112 1.07 16.61 12.94
CA ALA A 112 2.28 17.08 13.60
C ALA A 112 3.43 17.33 12.63
N GLU A 113 3.52 16.56 11.55
CA GLU A 113 4.71 16.44 10.71
C GLU A 113 4.33 16.35 9.22
N PRO A 114 3.70 17.40 8.64
CA PRO A 114 3.20 17.37 7.26
C PRO A 114 4.30 17.24 6.21
N ALA A 115 5.54 17.62 6.53
CA ALA A 115 6.73 17.51 5.68
C ALA A 115 7.40 16.12 5.76
N THR A 116 6.61 15.04 5.92
CA THR A 116 7.09 13.67 6.06
C THR A 116 6.92 12.85 4.78
N PHE A 117 8.00 12.25 4.32
CA PHE A 117 7.99 11.22 3.28
C PHE A 117 7.89 9.83 3.91
N TYR A 118 6.88 9.05 3.54
CA TYR A 118 6.61 7.76 4.16
C TYR A 118 7.21 6.61 3.35
N LEU A 119 7.81 5.65 4.05
CA LEU A 119 8.39 4.44 3.48
C LEU A 119 7.78 3.19 4.11
N THR A 120 7.46 2.18 3.32
CA THR A 120 7.09 0.82 3.78
C THR A 120 8.19 -0.17 3.45
N ASP A 121 8.10 -1.41 3.93
CA ASP A 121 9.08 -2.47 3.64
C ASP A 121 9.29 -2.66 2.14
N PHE A 122 8.19 -2.65 1.38
CA PHE A 122 8.22 -2.74 -0.08
C PHE A 122 8.97 -1.57 -0.72
N LEU A 123 8.68 -0.33 -0.30
CA LEU A 123 9.36 0.84 -0.85
C LEU A 123 10.84 0.88 -0.42
N ALA A 124 11.17 0.50 0.80
CA ALA A 124 12.55 0.38 1.25
C ALA A 124 13.33 -0.65 0.40
N ARG A 125 12.70 -1.79 0.09
CA ARG A 125 13.30 -2.83 -0.76
C ARG A 125 13.51 -2.38 -2.21
N HIS A 126 12.62 -1.55 -2.73
CA HIS A 126 12.58 -1.17 -4.15
C HIS A 126 12.82 0.33 -4.39
N PHE A 127 13.45 1.00 -3.44
CA PHE A 127 13.62 2.45 -3.43
C PHE A 127 14.27 2.97 -4.71
N ASP A 128 15.39 2.38 -5.11
CA ASP A 128 16.11 2.80 -6.32
C ASP A 128 15.24 2.67 -7.58
N ARG A 129 14.55 1.54 -7.74
CA ARG A 129 13.71 1.30 -8.92
C ARG A 129 12.49 2.21 -8.98
N LEU A 130 11.82 2.43 -7.85
CA LEU A 130 10.52 3.13 -7.82
C LEU A 130 10.66 4.64 -7.64
N ILE A 131 11.62 5.07 -6.84
CA ILE A 131 11.81 6.48 -6.52
C ILE A 131 12.88 7.07 -7.43
N ILE A 132 14.08 6.49 -7.44
CA ILE A 132 15.20 7.08 -8.18
C ILE A 132 14.98 6.95 -9.69
N GLU A 133 14.86 5.73 -10.21
CA GLU A 133 14.63 5.47 -11.64
C GLU A 133 13.20 5.84 -12.04
N GLY A 134 12.21 5.48 -11.21
CA GLY A 134 10.79 5.67 -11.50
C GLY A 134 10.36 7.14 -11.58
N LEU A 135 11.08 8.04 -10.90
CA LEU A 135 10.89 9.49 -11.00
C LEU A 135 11.93 10.16 -11.93
N GLY A 136 12.87 9.40 -12.50
CA GLY A 136 13.87 9.88 -13.45
C GLY A 136 15.04 10.63 -12.83
N ILE A 137 15.25 10.51 -11.52
CA ILE A 137 16.32 11.19 -10.76
C ILE A 137 17.71 10.65 -11.16
N ASP A 138 17.79 9.37 -11.54
CA ASP A 138 19.01 8.76 -12.07
C ASP A 138 19.54 9.48 -13.31
N LYS A 139 18.63 9.97 -14.17
CA LYS A 139 18.95 10.66 -15.43
C LYS A 139 18.96 12.18 -15.29
N HIS A 140 18.17 12.70 -14.36
CA HIS A 140 17.95 14.12 -14.13
C HIS A 140 18.09 14.42 -12.62
N PRO A 141 19.32 14.50 -12.08
CA PRO A 141 19.56 14.70 -10.66
C PRO A 141 18.92 15.98 -10.09
N GLU A 142 18.70 17.00 -10.93
CA GLU A 142 17.99 18.24 -10.60
C GLU A 142 16.54 18.01 -10.14
N LEU A 143 15.95 16.85 -10.45
CA LEU A 143 14.61 16.49 -9.99
C LEU A 143 14.56 16.15 -8.50
N LEU A 144 15.68 15.75 -7.89
CA LEU A 144 15.71 15.38 -6.48
C LEU A 144 15.25 16.53 -5.56
N PRO A 145 15.86 17.73 -5.60
CA PRO A 145 15.37 18.85 -4.78
C PRO A 145 13.98 19.32 -5.21
N LEU A 146 13.57 19.13 -6.46
CA LEU A 146 12.22 19.49 -6.91
C LEU A 146 11.14 18.60 -6.29
N TYR A 147 11.39 17.30 -6.21
CA TYR A 147 10.44 16.35 -5.63
C TYR A 147 10.53 16.30 -4.11
N PHE A 148 11.75 16.37 -3.56
CA PHE A 148 12.00 16.09 -2.14
C PHE A 148 12.33 17.31 -1.29
N GLY A 149 12.57 18.48 -1.88
CA GLY A 149 13.07 19.66 -1.15
C GLY A 149 12.08 20.34 -0.19
N ASN A 150 10.81 19.90 -0.18
CA ASN A 150 9.81 20.35 0.81
C ASN A 150 9.56 19.31 1.91
N TYR A 151 10.25 18.17 1.88
CA TYR A 151 10.24 17.21 2.98
C TYR A 151 11.42 17.50 3.91
N GLU A 152 11.20 17.26 5.19
CA GLU A 152 12.25 17.37 6.23
C GLU A 152 12.67 15.99 6.73
N LYS A 153 11.76 15.01 6.62
CA LYS A 153 11.92 13.70 7.24
C LYS A 153 11.43 12.57 6.36
N LEU A 154 12.13 11.44 6.42
CA LEU A 154 11.66 10.13 5.97
C LEU A 154 11.23 9.31 7.20
N LEU A 155 9.95 8.94 7.25
CA LEU A 155 9.42 8.03 8.25
C LEU A 155 9.24 6.63 7.66
N TYR A 156 10.04 5.68 8.12
CA TYR A 156 9.92 4.27 7.78
C TYR A 156 8.93 3.55 8.70
N LEU A 157 7.81 3.13 8.12
CA LEU A 157 6.75 2.33 8.74
C LEU A 157 6.97 0.85 8.40
N SER A 158 7.49 0.08 9.35
CA SER A 158 7.98 -1.28 9.14
C SER A 158 6.90 -2.34 9.36
N GLN A 159 6.71 -3.25 8.39
CA GLN A 159 5.74 -4.35 8.51
C GLN A 159 6.36 -5.57 9.20
N ILE A 160 7.67 -5.77 9.06
CA ILE A 160 8.45 -6.77 9.82
C ILE A 160 9.67 -6.13 10.48
N GLU A 161 10.16 -6.71 11.57
CA GLU A 161 11.46 -6.32 12.12
C GLU A 161 12.59 -6.93 11.28
N ASN A 162 13.24 -6.11 10.47
CA ASN A 162 14.32 -6.55 9.59
C ASN A 162 15.44 -5.48 9.51
N ALA A 163 16.62 -5.83 10.01
CA ALA A 163 17.77 -4.91 10.04
C ALA A 163 18.24 -4.47 8.65
N GLU A 164 18.22 -5.37 7.65
CA GLU A 164 18.62 -5.04 6.28
C GLU A 164 17.66 -4.02 5.65
N LEU A 165 16.36 -4.12 5.93
CA LEU A 165 15.39 -3.12 5.46
C LEU A 165 15.55 -1.78 6.16
N GLN A 166 15.85 -1.77 7.46
CA GLN A 166 16.16 -0.54 8.19
C GLN A 166 17.41 0.15 7.63
N ASP A 167 18.45 -0.60 7.28
CA ASP A 167 19.65 -0.06 6.66
C ASP A 167 19.35 0.54 5.27
N LYS A 168 18.52 -0.13 4.47
CA LYS A 168 18.05 0.40 3.18
C LYS A 168 17.22 1.68 3.34
N ALA A 169 16.33 1.71 4.31
CA ALA A 169 15.51 2.88 4.59
C ALA A 169 16.35 4.07 5.07
N ARG A 170 17.39 3.82 5.88
CA ARG A 170 18.35 4.85 6.31
C ARG A 170 19.14 5.39 5.12
N ALA A 171 19.66 4.51 4.26
CA ALA A 171 20.37 4.92 3.04
C ALA A 171 19.47 5.73 2.10
N ALA A 172 18.18 5.40 2.01
CA ALA A 172 17.20 6.18 1.26
C ALA A 172 17.04 7.59 1.84
N ALA A 173 16.92 7.73 3.17
CA ALA A 173 16.83 9.03 3.83
C ALA A 173 18.08 9.90 3.58
N GLU A 174 19.27 9.31 3.73
CA GLU A 174 20.55 9.97 3.44
C GLU A 174 20.62 10.45 1.98
N ARG A 175 20.19 9.60 1.03
CA ARG A 175 20.18 9.95 -0.40
C ARG A 175 19.22 11.09 -0.73
N LEU A 176 18.13 11.21 0.03
CA LEU A 176 17.13 12.28 -0.13
C LEU A 176 17.46 13.53 0.69
N PHE A 177 18.51 13.51 1.51
CA PHE A 177 18.86 14.57 2.47
C PHE A 177 17.75 14.82 3.50
N LEU A 178 17.11 13.76 3.99
CA LEU A 178 16.03 13.81 4.98
C LEU A 178 16.47 13.17 6.30
N ASP A 179 15.92 13.66 7.41
CA ASP A 179 16.06 13.00 8.71
C ASP A 179 15.40 11.60 8.65
N TYR A 180 16.02 10.62 9.30
CA TYR A 180 15.49 9.25 9.33
C TYR A 180 14.77 8.95 10.64
N GLU A 181 13.54 8.46 10.53
CA GLU A 181 12.79 7.92 11.66
C GLU A 181 12.23 6.53 11.34
N TYR A 182 12.22 5.66 12.35
CA TYR A 182 11.71 4.30 12.25
C TYR A 182 10.52 4.09 13.20
N ARG A 183 9.47 3.46 12.70
CA ARG A 183 8.35 2.97 13.50
C ARG A 183 7.91 1.59 13.02
N PHE A 184 7.85 0.64 13.94
CA PHE A 184 7.25 -0.67 13.67
C PHE A 184 5.73 -0.55 13.69
N THR A 185 5.07 -1.01 12.62
CA THR A 185 3.60 -1.05 12.51
C THR A 185 3.05 -2.47 12.52
N GLY A 186 3.81 -3.43 12.00
CA GLY A 186 3.30 -4.79 11.77
C GLY A 186 2.21 -4.82 10.69
N LEU A 187 1.39 -5.87 10.73
CA LEU A 187 0.31 -6.15 9.77
C LEU A 187 -1.09 -6.13 10.40
N SER A 188 -1.24 -5.62 11.63
CA SER A 188 -2.50 -5.71 12.39
C SER A 188 -3.67 -5.06 11.64
N GLY A 189 -3.52 -3.84 11.13
CA GLY A 189 -4.65 -3.18 10.45
C GLY A 189 -5.09 -3.87 9.14
N LEU A 190 -4.15 -4.45 8.39
CA LEU A 190 -4.47 -5.31 7.24
C LEU A 190 -5.16 -6.61 7.70
N GLY A 191 -4.64 -7.22 8.77
CA GLY A 191 -5.18 -8.44 9.37
C GLY A 191 -6.60 -8.28 9.90
N ASP A 192 -6.88 -7.17 10.59
CA ASP A 192 -8.18 -6.88 11.19
C ASP A 192 -9.25 -6.68 10.11
N PHE A 193 -8.92 -5.97 9.02
CA PHE A 193 -9.83 -5.84 7.88
C PHE A 193 -10.15 -7.20 7.26
N LEU A 194 -9.13 -8.00 6.94
CA LEU A 194 -9.35 -9.31 6.32
C LEU A 194 -10.09 -10.28 7.23
N LYS A 195 -9.83 -10.24 8.54
CA LYS A 195 -10.53 -11.05 9.53
C LYS A 195 -12.03 -10.76 9.57
N GLN A 196 -12.43 -9.51 9.41
CA GLN A 196 -13.85 -9.13 9.33
C GLN A 196 -14.54 -9.66 8.07
N LYS A 197 -13.77 -9.96 7.02
CA LYS A 197 -14.27 -10.42 5.71
C LYS A 197 -14.10 -11.92 5.47
N ALA A 198 -13.45 -12.64 6.38
CA ALA A 198 -13.18 -14.07 6.25
C ALA A 198 -14.32 -14.99 6.76
N GLY A 199 -15.44 -14.41 7.21
CA GLY A 199 -16.58 -15.11 7.81
C GLY A 199 -17.60 -15.63 6.81
#